data_AF-A0A285EFY9-F1
#
_entry.id   AF-A0A285EFY9-F1
#
_cell.length_a   1.000
_cell.length_b   1.000
_cell.length_c   1.000
_cell.angle_alpha   90.00
_cell.angle_beta   90.00
_cell.angle_gamma   90.00
#
_symmetry.space_group_name_H-M   'P 1'
#
loop_
_entity.id
_entity.type
_entity.pdbx_description
1 polymer ?
#
loop_
_entity_poly.entity_id
_entity_poly.type
_entity_poly.pdbx_seq_one_letter_code
_entity_poly.pdbx_strand_id
1 'polypeptide(L)'
;MDTALRPAVPPLPPLVRQPDGRTDPAQEFVTRMRAAAPDFAAAGGAVTAVVREVVPPARHRRSRCRVVLRLLGGEEVDLTFLGPVSRAASSERAFDLQIQTYLTHGRGSAGDWLVPDDEAPDGVAVDVSAWSATAVRASA
;
A
#
# COMPACT_ATOMS: atom_id res chain seq x y z
N MET A 1 3.61 -20.82 62.48
CA MET A 1 4.58 -20.30 61.49
C MET A 1 4.58 -21.29 60.35
N ASP A 2 3.74 -21.05 59.34
CA ASP A 2 3.63 -21.90 58.14
C ASP A 2 4.42 -21.24 57.02
N THR A 3 5.62 -21.76 56.75
CA THR A 3 6.47 -21.29 55.66
C THR A 3 6.13 -22.08 54.41
N ALA A 4 5.21 -21.58 53.59
CA ALA A 4 4.91 -22.15 52.28
C ALA A 4 6.12 -22.00 51.34
N LEU A 5 6.77 -23.12 51.01
CA LEU A 5 7.79 -23.23 49.98
C LEU A 5 7.17 -22.94 48.60
N ARG A 6 7.61 -21.87 47.94
CA ARG A 6 7.26 -21.58 46.54
C ARG A 6 8.02 -22.52 45.60
N PRO A 7 7.39 -23.09 44.56
CA PRO A 7 8.12 -23.86 43.54
C PRO A 7 9.04 -22.93 42.75
N ALA A 8 10.32 -23.29 42.64
CA ALA A 8 11.26 -22.62 41.75
C ALA A 8 10.97 -23.02 40.31
N VAL A 9 10.45 -22.08 39.51
CA VAL A 9 10.26 -22.26 38.06
C VAL A 9 11.63 -22.10 37.39
N PRO A 10 12.13 -23.09 36.64
CA PRO A 10 13.39 -22.96 35.91
C PRO A 10 13.26 -21.86 34.85
N PRO A 11 14.32 -21.08 34.58
CA PRO A 11 14.28 -20.07 33.54
C PRO A 11 14.00 -20.74 32.20
N LEU A 12 12.97 -20.28 31.50
CA LEU A 12 12.67 -20.72 30.15
C LEU A 12 13.88 -20.40 29.25
N PRO A 13 14.28 -21.32 28.35
CA PRO A 13 15.34 -21.02 27.40
C PRO A 13 14.94 -19.80 26.56
N PRO A 14 15.91 -18.92 26.21
CA PRO A 14 15.62 -17.79 25.35
C PRO A 14 15.03 -18.30 24.03
N LEU A 15 13.84 -17.81 23.67
CA LEU A 15 13.25 -18.01 22.36
C LEU A 15 14.20 -17.43 21.32
N VAL A 16 15.04 -18.28 20.74
CA VAL A 16 15.80 -17.94 19.54
C VAL A 16 14.76 -17.82 18.43
N ARG A 17 14.37 -16.60 18.06
CA ARG A 17 13.67 -16.38 16.80
C ARG A 17 14.61 -16.84 15.70
N GLN A 18 14.33 -18.00 15.11
CA GLN A 18 14.96 -18.37 13.86
C GLN A 18 14.61 -17.28 12.85
N PRO A 19 15.60 -16.65 12.18
CA PRO A 19 15.29 -15.82 11.04
C PRO A 19 14.84 -16.78 9.94
N ASP A 20 13.53 -16.89 9.74
CA ASP A 20 13.00 -17.44 8.51
C ASP A 20 13.56 -16.56 7.39
N GLY A 21 14.58 -17.06 6.68
CA GLY A 21 15.32 -16.35 5.63
C GLY A 21 14.51 -16.02 4.37
N ARG A 22 13.18 -15.92 4.50
CA ARG A 22 12.23 -15.51 3.48
C ARG A 22 11.68 -14.17 3.94
N THR A 23 12.00 -13.09 3.23
CA THR A 23 11.46 -11.76 3.51
C THR A 23 9.94 -11.86 3.63
N ASP A 24 9.39 -11.28 4.70
CA ASP A 24 7.95 -11.20 4.93
C ASP A 24 7.28 -10.57 3.69
N PRO A 25 6.29 -11.22 3.04
CA PRO A 25 5.65 -10.70 1.83
C PRO A 25 5.05 -9.31 2.03
N ALA A 26 4.65 -8.97 3.25
CA ALA A 26 4.21 -7.62 3.60
C ALA A 26 5.37 -6.60 3.47
N GLN A 27 6.57 -6.96 3.94
CA GLN A 27 7.77 -6.13 3.79
C GLN A 27 8.24 -6.06 2.33
N GLU A 28 8.15 -7.14 1.55
CA GLU A 28 8.43 -7.12 0.12
C GLU A 28 7.48 -6.16 -0.62
N PHE A 29 6.20 -6.18 -0.27
CA PHE A 29 5.20 -5.25 -0.80
C PHE A 29 5.57 -3.79 -0.48
N VAL A 30 5.86 -3.47 0.78
CA VAL A 30 6.26 -2.11 1.19
C VAL A 30 7.53 -1.66 0.47
N THR A 31 8.53 -2.55 0.41
CA THR A 31 9.81 -2.27 -0.25
C THR A 31 9.61 -1.97 -1.73
N ARG A 32 8.83 -2.78 -2.43
CA ARG A 32 8.49 -2.56 -3.84
C ARG A 32 7.75 -1.24 -4.05
N MET A 33 6.72 -0.96 -3.26
CA MET A 33 5.95 0.29 -3.41
C MET A 33 6.85 1.52 -3.24
N ARG A 34 7.76 1.50 -2.25
CA ARG A 34 8.72 2.59 -2.04
C ARG A 34 9.76 2.67 -3.15
N ALA A 35 10.21 1.53 -3.67
CA ALA A 35 11.15 1.49 -4.80
C ALA A 35 10.54 2.07 -6.09
N ALA A 36 9.23 1.90 -6.30
CA ALA A 36 8.50 2.44 -7.44
C ALA A 36 8.20 3.95 -7.36
N ALA A 37 8.58 4.64 -6.27
CA ALA A 37 8.28 6.06 -6.11
C ALA A 37 8.82 6.94 -7.27
N PRO A 38 10.06 6.77 -7.77
CA PRO A 38 10.53 7.55 -8.93
C PRO A 38 9.66 7.35 -10.17
N ASP A 39 9.15 6.14 -10.39
CA ASP A 39 8.27 5.83 -11.52
C ASP A 39 6.90 6.49 -11.36
N PHE A 40 6.36 6.58 -10.14
CA PHE A 40 5.14 7.36 -9.87
C PHE A 40 5.36 8.85 -10.15
N ALA A 41 6.53 9.39 -9.81
CA ALA A 41 6.85 10.79 -10.09
C ALA A 41 6.83 11.03 -11.60
N ALA A 42 7.52 10.20 -12.37
CA ALA A 42 7.56 10.27 -13.83
C ALA A 42 6.16 10.14 -14.44
N ALA A 43 5.39 9.12 -14.02
CA ALA A 43 4.04 8.87 -14.52
C ALA A 43 3.07 10.02 -14.21
N GLY A 44 3.22 10.66 -13.05
CA GLY A 44 2.38 11.79 -12.63
C GLY A 44 2.89 13.16 -13.09
N GLY A 45 3.96 13.24 -13.90
CA GLY A 45 4.55 14.52 -14.29
C GLY A 45 5.06 15.36 -13.11
N ALA A 46 5.49 14.69 -12.04
CA ALA A 46 5.97 15.31 -10.81
C ALA A 46 7.50 15.32 -10.76
N VAL A 47 8.06 16.30 -10.03
CA VAL A 47 9.51 16.39 -9.76
C VAL A 47 9.94 15.28 -8.81
N THR A 48 9.11 14.98 -7.81
CA THR A 48 9.36 13.89 -6.85
C THR A 48 8.05 13.22 -6.46
N ALA A 49 8.12 11.96 -6.07
CA ALA A 49 7.05 11.26 -5.37
C ALA A 49 7.58 10.67 -4.07
N VAL A 50 6.75 10.69 -3.03
CA VAL A 50 7.05 10.06 -1.75
C VAL A 50 5.89 9.15 -1.38
N VAL A 51 6.22 7.88 -1.12
CA VAL A 51 5.27 6.93 -0.56
C VAL A 51 5.28 7.06 0.96
N ARG A 52 4.21 7.62 1.53
CA ARG A 52 4.12 7.95 2.97
C ARG A 52 3.65 6.77 3.80
N GLU A 53 2.59 6.12 3.34
CA GLU A 53 1.94 5.04 4.06
C GLU A 53 1.70 3.88 3.09
N VAL A 54 1.97 2.67 3.57
CA VAL A 54 1.74 1.46 2.79
C VAL A 54 1.15 0.43 3.73
N VAL A 55 -0.07 0.00 3.43
CA VAL A 55 -0.77 -1.07 4.14
C VAL A 55 -0.77 -2.27 3.20
N PRO A 56 0.02 -3.31 3.48
CA PRO A 56 -0.04 -4.56 2.74
C PRO A 56 -1.43 -5.20 2.87
N PRO A 57 -1.81 -6.04 1.90
CA PRO A 57 -3.08 -6.75 1.97
C PRO A 57 -3.13 -7.63 3.22
N ALA A 58 -4.17 -7.45 4.01
CA ALA A 58 -4.48 -8.31 5.15
C ALA A 58 -5.72 -9.14 4.83
N ARG A 59 -5.96 -10.24 5.57
CA ARG A 59 -7.08 -11.16 5.30
C ARG A 59 -8.46 -10.47 5.18
N HIS A 60 -8.62 -9.28 5.76
CA HIS A 60 -9.86 -8.51 5.80
C HIS A 60 -9.70 -7.06 5.32
N ARG A 61 -8.56 -6.69 4.73
CA ARG A 61 -8.30 -5.32 4.26
C ARG A 61 -7.61 -5.33 2.91
N ARG A 62 -8.02 -4.40 2.05
CA ARG A 62 -7.38 -4.14 0.75
C ARG A 62 -5.98 -3.57 0.96
N SER A 63 -5.10 -3.77 -0.01
CA SER A 63 -3.83 -3.03 -0.06
C SER A 63 -4.12 -1.53 -0.13
N ARG A 64 -3.40 -0.72 0.64
CA ARG A 64 -3.46 0.74 0.58
C ARG A 64 -2.07 1.35 0.40
N CYS A 65 -1.97 2.41 -0.39
CA CYS A 65 -0.75 3.18 -0.55
C CYS A 65 -1.06 4.67 -0.63
N ARG A 66 -0.36 5.50 0.14
CA ARG A 66 -0.44 6.96 0.06
C ARG A 66 0.79 7.49 -0.66
N VAL A 67 0.57 8.24 -1.74
CA VAL A 67 1.62 8.82 -2.57
C VAL A 67 1.45 10.34 -2.61
N VAL A 68 2.49 11.06 -2.22
CA VAL A 68 2.55 12.51 -2.33
C VAL A 68 3.45 12.87 -3.51
N LEU A 69 2.86 13.51 -4.53
CA LEU A 69 3.52 13.98 -5.73
C LEU A 69 3.82 15.47 -5.60
N ARG A 70 5.07 15.87 -5.79
CA ARG A 70 5.47 17.29 -5.78
C ARG A 70 5.72 17.76 -7.21
N LEU A 71 4.90 18.68 -7.69
CA LEU A 71 4.91 19.16 -9.07
C LEU A 71 5.97 20.25 -9.29
N LEU A 72 6.24 20.53 -10.57
CA LEU A 72 7.10 21.64 -10.99
C LEU A 72 6.36 22.96 -10.69
N GLY A 73 6.67 23.56 -9.54
CA GLY A 73 5.91 24.70 -9.00
C GLY A 73 5.73 24.62 -7.47
N GLY A 74 6.07 23.48 -6.87
CA GLY A 74 6.03 23.29 -5.41
C GLY A 74 4.66 22.85 -4.89
N GLU A 75 3.65 22.76 -5.76
CA GLU A 75 2.36 22.14 -5.43
C GLU A 75 2.55 20.66 -5.08
N GLU A 76 1.88 20.23 -4.02
CA GLU A 76 1.83 18.82 -3.61
C GLU A 76 0.42 18.26 -3.87
N VAL A 77 0.39 17.08 -4.48
CA VAL A 77 -0.83 16.32 -4.71
C VAL A 77 -0.71 15.03 -3.89
N ASP A 78 -1.60 14.88 -2.91
CA ASP A 78 -1.67 13.73 -2.02
C ASP A 78 -2.76 12.78 -2.50
N LEU A 79 -2.42 11.52 -2.74
CA LEU A 79 -3.35 10.52 -3.24
C LEU A 79 -3.29 9.25 -2.42
N THR A 80 -4.46 8.76 -2.04
CA THR A 80 -4.62 7.43 -1.44
C THR A 80 -5.12 6.45 -2.49
N PHE A 81 -4.43 5.32 -2.63
CA PHE A 81 -4.76 4.26 -3.58
C PHE A 81 -5.19 2.99 -2.86
N LEU A 82 -6.25 2.35 -3.37
CA LEU A 82 -6.73 1.05 -2.92
C LEU A 82 -6.53 0.00 -4.01
N GLY A 83 -5.79 -1.05 -3.66
CA GLY A 83 -5.59 -2.22 -4.50
C GLY A 83 -6.81 -3.15 -4.50
N PRO A 84 -6.82 -4.21 -5.31
CA PRO A 84 -7.97 -5.10 -5.47
C PRO A 84 -8.40 -5.76 -4.15
N VAL A 85 -9.70 -6.12 -4.05
CA VAL A 85 -10.28 -6.90 -2.92
C VAL A 85 -9.86 -8.39 -2.98
N SER A 86 -9.16 -8.78 -4.05
CA SER A 86 -8.77 -10.17 -4.34
C SER A 86 -7.45 -10.58 -3.69
N ARG A 87 -7.41 -11.83 -3.24
CA ARG A 87 -6.28 -12.51 -2.58
C ARG A 87 -5.18 -13.00 -3.54
N ALA A 88 -5.27 -12.67 -4.83
CA ALA A 88 -4.33 -13.15 -5.84
C ALA A 88 -3.03 -12.33 -5.79
N ALA A 89 -1.93 -12.98 -5.42
CA ALA A 89 -0.61 -12.37 -5.35
C ALA A 89 -0.15 -11.72 -6.68
N SER A 90 -0.65 -12.18 -7.83
CA SER A 90 -0.40 -11.56 -9.13
C SER A 90 -1.02 -10.16 -9.24
N SER A 91 -2.22 -9.97 -8.71
CA SER A 91 -2.89 -8.67 -8.68
C SER A 91 -2.19 -7.71 -7.71
N GLU A 92 -1.64 -8.21 -6.61
CA GLU A 92 -0.84 -7.43 -5.67
C GLU A 92 0.50 -6.99 -6.27
N ARG A 93 1.13 -7.86 -7.08
CA ARG A 93 2.37 -7.55 -7.82
C ARG A 93 2.18 -6.53 -8.93
N ALA A 94 0.95 -6.35 -9.43
CA ALA A 94 0.64 -5.38 -10.48
C ALA A 94 0.21 -4.02 -9.91
N PHE A 95 0.04 -3.88 -8.60
CA PHE A 95 -0.56 -2.68 -7.99
C PHE A 95 0.23 -1.39 -8.27
N ASP A 96 1.56 -1.43 -8.22
CA ASP A 96 2.42 -0.31 -8.61
C ASP A 96 2.25 0.07 -10.08
N LEU A 97 2.21 -0.91 -10.99
CA LEU A 97 1.97 -0.66 -12.42
C LEU A 97 0.58 -0.06 -12.68
N GLN A 98 -0.44 -0.49 -11.92
CA GLN A 98 -1.79 0.09 -12.00
C GLN A 98 -1.80 1.55 -11.53
N ILE A 99 -1.09 1.88 -10.45
CA ILE A 99 -0.93 3.26 -9.98
C ILE A 99 -0.20 4.10 -11.04
N GLN A 100 0.90 3.61 -11.61
CA GLN A 100 1.61 4.32 -12.69
C GLN A 100 0.68 4.60 -13.87
N THR A 101 -0.06 3.60 -14.31
CA THR A 101 -0.98 3.73 -15.44
C THR A 101 -2.07 4.77 -15.15
N TYR A 102 -2.65 4.76 -13.95
CA TYR A 102 -3.62 5.77 -13.51
C TYR A 102 -3.01 7.18 -13.57
N LEU A 103 -1.81 7.35 -13.01
CA LEU A 103 -1.12 8.66 -12.98
C LEU A 103 -0.84 9.19 -14.38
N THR A 104 -0.49 8.32 -15.33
CA THR A 104 -0.24 8.70 -16.74
C THR A 104 -1.50 9.18 -17.46
N HIS A 105 -2.67 8.60 -17.17
CA HIS A 105 -3.93 8.96 -17.85
C HIS A 105 -4.55 10.27 -17.34
N GLY A 106 -3.90 10.94 -16.38
CA GLY A 106 -4.42 12.12 -15.73
C GLY A 106 -5.30 11.75 -14.53
N ARG A 107 -5.09 12.47 -13.43
CA ARG A 107 -5.78 12.32 -12.14
C ARG A 107 -7.23 12.81 -12.28
N GLY A 108 -8.10 12.00 -12.88
CA GLY A 108 -9.51 12.33 -13.03
C GLY A 108 -10.16 12.60 -11.67
N SER A 109 -10.91 13.70 -11.56
CA SER A 109 -11.54 14.16 -10.32
C SER A 109 -12.96 13.63 -10.10
N ALA A 110 -13.49 12.85 -11.04
CA ALA A 110 -14.83 12.29 -10.96
C ALA A 110 -14.87 10.91 -11.62
N GLY A 111 -15.47 9.94 -10.92
CA GLY A 111 -15.70 8.59 -11.42
C GLY A 111 -16.02 7.62 -10.28
N ASP A 112 -16.67 6.50 -10.60
CA ASP A 112 -17.08 5.48 -9.63
C ASP A 112 -15.90 4.77 -8.93
N TRP A 113 -14.68 5.02 -9.39
CA TRP A 113 -13.43 4.55 -8.77
C TRP A 113 -12.94 5.44 -7.63
N LEU A 114 -13.51 6.64 -7.43
CA LEU A 114 -13.26 7.46 -6.26
C LEU A 114 -14.21 7.01 -5.15
N VAL A 115 -13.66 6.36 -4.12
CA VAL A 115 -14.43 5.74 -3.04
C VAL A 115 -14.20 6.48 -1.73
N PRO A 116 -15.21 6.61 -0.86
CA PRO A 116 -15.00 7.09 0.51
C PRO A 116 -14.02 6.17 1.25
N ASP A 117 -13.04 6.77 1.92
CA ASP A 117 -12.08 6.05 2.77
C ASP A 117 -11.73 6.91 3.99
N ASP A 118 -12.22 6.50 5.17
CA ASP A 118 -12.02 7.23 6.43
C ASP A 118 -10.56 7.23 6.91
N GLU A 119 -9.71 6.38 6.34
CA GLU A 119 -8.27 6.35 6.64
C GLU A 119 -7.47 7.24 5.66
N ALA A 120 -8.09 7.75 4.60
CA ALA A 120 -7.48 8.72 3.69
C ALA A 120 -7.56 10.15 4.28
N PRO A 121 -6.49 10.97 4.17
CA PRO A 121 -6.49 12.33 4.73
C PRO A 121 -7.57 13.27 4.17
N ASP A 122 -7.94 13.08 2.92
CA ASP A 122 -8.99 13.81 2.20
C ASP A 122 -10.35 13.06 2.21
N GLY A 123 -10.43 11.94 2.92
CA GLY A 123 -11.63 11.10 3.01
C GLY A 123 -11.95 10.30 1.75
N VAL A 124 -11.08 10.32 0.74
CA VAL A 124 -11.32 9.66 -0.56
C VAL A 124 -10.10 8.84 -0.97
N ALA A 125 -10.33 7.67 -1.56
CA ALA A 125 -9.29 6.86 -2.17
C ALA A 125 -9.64 6.48 -3.61
N VAL A 126 -8.60 6.28 -4.42
CA VAL A 126 -8.69 5.78 -5.78
C VAL A 126 -8.65 4.25 -5.75
N ASP A 127 -9.77 3.62 -6.08
CA ASP A 127 -9.84 2.19 -6.38
C ASP A 127 -9.26 1.93 -7.78
N VAL A 128 -7.97 1.60 -7.84
CA VAL A 128 -7.27 1.41 -9.12
C VAL A 128 -7.80 0.20 -9.89
N SER A 129 -8.44 -0.75 -9.21
CA SER A 129 -9.03 -1.93 -9.88
C SER A 129 -10.35 -1.58 -10.57
N ALA A 130 -11.20 -0.78 -9.92
CA ALA A 130 -12.42 -0.24 -10.52
C ALA A 130 -12.10 0.72 -11.68
N TRP A 131 -11.08 1.57 -11.50
CA TRP A 131 -10.60 2.44 -12.58
C TRP A 131 -10.09 1.62 -13.78
N SER A 132 -9.22 0.63 -13.55
CA SER A 132 -8.66 -0.20 -14.63
C SER A 132 -9.76 -0.93 -15.41
N ALA A 133 -10.79 -1.46 -14.73
CA ALA A 133 -11.93 -2.09 -15.38
C ALA A 133 -12.72 -1.11 -16.27
N THR A 134 -12.79 0.16 -15.88
CA THR A 134 -13.46 1.22 -16.65
C THR A 134 -12.59 1.68 -17.83
N ALA A 135 -11.28 1.86 -17.63
CA ALA A 135 -10.33 2.25 -18.67
C ALA A 135 -10.23 1.19 -19.79
N VAL A 136 -10.26 -0.09 -19.42
CA VAL A 136 -10.33 -1.21 -20.38
C VAL A 136 -11.62 -1.14 -21.20
N ARG A 137 -12.76 -0.83 -20.57
CA ARG A 137 -14.05 -0.69 -21.28
C ARG A 137 -14.10 0.52 -22.23
N ALA A 138 -13.39 1.60 -21.91
CA ALA A 138 -13.32 2.78 -22.77
C ALA A 138 -12.39 2.58 -24.00
N SER A 139 -11.58 1.52 -24.00
CA SER A 139 -10.62 1.20 -25.07
C SER A 139 -11.10 0.08 -26.00
N ALA A 140 -12.31 -0.45 -25.78
CA ALA A 140 -12.95 -1.53 -26.54
C ALA A 140 -14.11 -0.98 -27.36
#